data_AF-A0A8T6QGR9-F1
#
_entry.id   AF-A0A8T6QGR9-F1
#
_cell.length_a   1.000
_cell.length_b   1.000
_cell.length_c   1.000
_cell.angle_alpha   90.00
_cell.angle_beta   90.00
_cell.angle_gamma   90.00
#
_symmetry.space_group_name_H-M   'P 1'
#
loop_
_entity.id
_entity.type
_entity.pdbx_description
1 polymer ?
#
loop_
_entity_poly.entity_id
_entity_poly.type
_entity_poly.pdbx_seq_one_letter_code
_entity_poly.pdbx_strand_id
1 'polypeptide(L)'
;ATIVYEGLPTWPDCGVWWKIVEKYQVSRMFSAPTAIRVLKKFPTAEIRKPDLSSLEVLYLAGEPLDEPTASWVSNTLDVPVIDNYWQTESGWPSMAIARGLDDRPTRLGSPGVPMYGYNVQLLNEVTGEPCGVNEKGMLVVEGPLPPGCIQT
;
A
#
# COMPACT_ATOMS: atom_id res chain seq x y z
N ALA A 1 13.44 2.82 -14.35
CA ALA A 1 12.58 2.30 -15.45
C ALA A 1 11.24 1.90 -14.84
N THR A 2 10.17 1.90 -15.63
CA THR A 2 8.83 1.48 -15.19
C THR A 2 8.39 0.27 -16.01
N ILE A 3 7.72 -0.69 -15.37
CA ILE A 3 7.17 -1.87 -16.04
C ILE A 3 5.70 -1.62 -16.35
N VAL A 4 5.34 -1.78 -17.62
CA VAL A 4 3.94 -1.94 -18.03
C VAL A 4 3.64 -3.43 -18.03
N TYR A 5 2.68 -3.84 -17.22
CA TYR A 5 2.30 -5.24 -17.06
C TYR A 5 0.88 -5.46 -17.56
N GLU A 6 0.73 -6.40 -18.50
CA GLU A 6 -0.54 -6.89 -19.01
C GLU A 6 -0.70 -8.35 -18.61
N GLY A 7 -1.61 -8.64 -17.69
CA GLY A 7 -1.86 -10.00 -17.23
C GLY A 7 -2.53 -10.08 -15.87
N LEU A 8 -2.76 -11.31 -15.42
CA LEU A 8 -3.30 -11.62 -14.11
C LEU A 8 -2.19 -12.10 -13.18
N PRO A 9 -2.27 -11.86 -11.86
CA PRO A 9 -1.29 -12.36 -10.88
C PRO A 9 -1.09 -13.88 -10.88
N THR A 10 -1.98 -14.63 -11.55
CA THR A 10 -2.01 -16.09 -11.57
C THR A 10 -1.77 -16.69 -12.95
N TRP A 11 -1.47 -15.87 -13.97
CA TRP A 11 -1.27 -16.36 -15.34
C TRP A 11 0.14 -16.02 -15.85
N PRO A 12 0.88 -17.00 -16.41
CA PRO A 12 0.52 -18.41 -16.61
C PRO A 12 0.52 -19.24 -15.31
N ASP A 13 1.10 -18.71 -14.24
CA ASP A 13 1.12 -19.31 -12.91
C ASP A 13 1.22 -18.21 -11.84
N CYS A 14 1.02 -18.57 -10.56
CA CYS A 14 1.14 -17.66 -9.41
C CYS A 14 2.57 -17.15 -9.13
N GLY A 15 3.56 -17.64 -9.89
CA GLY A 15 4.95 -17.21 -9.88
C GLY A 15 5.22 -15.98 -10.78
N VAL A 16 4.26 -15.56 -11.61
CA VAL A 16 4.52 -14.59 -12.71
C VAL A 16 5.08 -13.25 -12.24
N TRP A 17 4.52 -12.64 -11.19
CA TRP A 17 5.00 -11.36 -10.67
C TRP A 17 6.41 -11.46 -10.11
N TRP A 18 6.71 -12.56 -9.46
CA TRP A 18 7.99 -12.82 -8.80
C TRP A 18 9.09 -13.09 -9.83
N LYS A 19 8.76 -13.79 -10.93
CA LYS A 19 9.64 -13.93 -12.10
C LYS A 19 9.93 -12.58 -12.77
N ILE A 20 8.97 -11.65 -12.77
CA ILE A 20 9.17 -10.28 -13.28
C ILE A 20 10.15 -9.52 -12.37
N VAL A 21 10.00 -9.66 -11.04
CA VAL A 21 10.95 -9.08 -10.07
C VAL A 21 12.37 -9.58 -10.33
N GLU A 22 12.57 -10.89 -10.40
CA GLU A 22 13.86 -11.51 -10.67
C GLU A 22 14.44 -11.03 -12.01
N LYS A 23 13.65 -11.12 -13.09
CA LYS A 23 14.11 -10.82 -14.46
C LYS A 23 14.52 -9.37 -14.64
N TYR A 24 13.78 -8.42 -14.06
CA TYR A 24 13.98 -6.98 -14.28
C TYR A 24 14.58 -6.26 -13.08
N GLN A 25 14.92 -7.00 -12.03
CA GLN A 25 15.50 -6.47 -10.79
C GLN A 25 14.63 -5.35 -10.20
N VAL A 26 13.34 -5.66 -10.01
CA VAL A 26 12.34 -4.68 -9.54
C VAL A 26 12.58 -4.37 -8.08
N SER A 27 12.90 -3.11 -7.77
CA SER A 27 13.10 -2.65 -6.39
C SER A 27 11.82 -2.26 -5.66
N ARG A 28 10.79 -1.81 -6.37
CA ARG A 28 9.52 -1.37 -5.78
C ARG A 28 8.35 -1.92 -6.57
N MET A 29 7.45 -2.59 -5.88
CA MET A 29 6.21 -3.10 -6.46
C MET A 29 5.01 -2.38 -5.86
N PHE A 30 3.99 -2.11 -6.67
CA PHE A 30 2.72 -1.56 -6.23
C PHE A 30 1.61 -2.50 -6.70
N SER A 31 0.68 -2.86 -5.81
CA SER A 31 -0.49 -3.66 -6.17
C SER A 31 -1.71 -3.33 -5.29
N ALA A 32 -2.76 -4.13 -5.40
CA ALA A 32 -3.94 -4.07 -4.55
C ALA A 32 -3.99 -5.25 -3.55
N PRO A 33 -4.51 -5.06 -2.33
CA PRO A 33 -4.74 -6.14 -1.37
C PRO A 33 -5.50 -7.35 -1.94
N THR A 34 -6.48 -7.13 -2.82
CA THR A 34 -7.21 -8.22 -3.49
C THR A 34 -6.30 -9.15 -4.28
N ALA A 35 -5.29 -8.62 -4.98
CA ALA A 35 -4.37 -9.48 -5.72
C ALA A 35 -3.50 -10.32 -4.78
N ILE A 36 -3.08 -9.75 -3.66
CA ILE A 36 -2.36 -10.48 -2.60
C ILE A 36 -3.25 -11.57 -2.00
N ARG A 37 -4.54 -11.30 -1.77
CA ARG A 37 -5.52 -12.30 -1.29
C ARG A 37 -5.74 -13.42 -2.29
N VAL A 38 -5.66 -13.15 -3.60
CA VAL A 38 -5.68 -14.19 -4.64
C VAL A 38 -4.41 -15.05 -4.54
N LEU A 39 -3.23 -14.43 -4.48
CA LEU A 39 -1.94 -15.13 -4.38
C LEU A 39 -1.82 -15.98 -3.11
N LYS A 40 -2.40 -15.52 -2.00
CA LYS A 40 -2.44 -16.24 -0.72
C LYS A 40 -3.10 -17.62 -0.79
N LYS A 41 -3.91 -17.89 -1.81
CA LYS A 41 -4.57 -19.19 -2.03
C LYS A 41 -3.65 -20.24 -2.66
N PHE A 42 -2.45 -19.85 -3.11
CA PHE A 42 -1.48 -20.72 -3.77
C PHE A 42 -0.32 -21.08 -2.82
N PRO A 43 0.44 -22.15 -3.11
CA PRO A 43 1.62 -22.51 -2.30
C PRO A 43 2.66 -21.38 -2.29
N THR A 44 3.08 -20.96 -1.08
CA THR A 44 4.11 -19.93 -0.89
C THR A 44 5.46 -20.28 -1.54
N ALA A 45 5.72 -21.58 -1.75
CA ALA A 45 6.91 -22.06 -2.45
C ALA A 45 7.00 -21.53 -3.90
N GLU A 46 5.89 -21.36 -4.61
CA GLU A 46 5.89 -20.81 -5.98
C GLU A 46 6.24 -19.31 -6.01
N ILE A 47 5.96 -18.61 -4.91
CA ILE A 47 6.26 -17.19 -4.72
C ILE A 47 7.74 -16.98 -4.39
N ARG A 48 8.30 -17.88 -3.57
CA ARG A 48 9.70 -17.84 -3.13
C ARG A 48 10.68 -18.56 -4.06
N LYS A 49 10.21 -19.13 -5.17
CA LYS A 49 11.07 -19.78 -6.17
C LYS A 49 12.04 -18.81 -6.85
N PRO A 50 11.59 -17.63 -7.32
CA PRO A 50 12.48 -16.66 -7.96
C PRO A 50 13.34 -15.91 -6.95
N ASP A 51 14.48 -15.36 -7.39
CA ASP A 51 15.29 -14.45 -6.59
C ASP A 51 14.61 -13.08 -6.44
N LEU A 52 14.23 -12.77 -5.19
CA LEU A 52 13.57 -11.51 -4.81
C LEU A 52 14.53 -10.52 -4.13
N SER A 53 15.84 -10.77 -4.14
CA SER A 53 16.84 -9.92 -3.47
C SER A 53 16.86 -8.46 -3.93
N SER A 54 16.37 -8.19 -5.15
CA SER A 54 16.22 -6.83 -5.66
C SER A 54 15.03 -6.07 -5.09
N LEU A 55 14.00 -6.75 -4.58
CA LEU A 55 12.78 -6.14 -4.07
C LEU A 55 13.04 -5.53 -2.69
N GLU A 56 12.79 -4.23 -2.56
CA GLU A 56 13.01 -3.49 -1.31
C GLU A 56 11.71 -3.21 -0.56
N VAL A 57 10.58 -3.10 -1.27
CA VAL A 57 9.29 -2.70 -0.70
C VAL A 57 8.11 -3.06 -1.60
N LEU A 58 7.00 -3.46 -0.98
CA LEU A 58 5.70 -3.65 -1.62
C LEU A 58 4.69 -2.61 -1.11
N TYR A 59 4.09 -1.84 -2.01
CA TYR A 59 3.00 -0.91 -1.72
C TYR A 59 1.65 -1.53 -2.06
N LEU A 60 0.66 -1.33 -1.19
CA LEU A 60 -0.71 -1.81 -1.37
C LEU A 60 -1.69 -0.65 -1.20
N ALA A 61 -2.62 -0.51 -2.15
CA ALA A 61 -3.62 0.55 -2.13
C ALA A 61 -4.97 0.10 -2.70
N GLY A 62 -5.95 1.00 -2.60
CA GLY A 62 -7.25 0.90 -3.26
C GLY A 62 -8.35 0.29 -2.40
N GLU A 63 -7.99 -0.39 -1.32
CA GLU A 63 -8.94 -0.95 -0.36
C GLU A 63 -8.23 -1.27 0.97
N PRO A 64 -8.98 -1.52 2.06
CA PRO A 64 -8.38 -1.88 3.34
C PRO A 64 -7.54 -3.17 3.25
N LEU A 65 -6.32 -3.09 3.78
CA LEU A 65 -5.43 -4.23 3.97
C LEU A 65 -5.71 -4.90 5.33
N ASP A 66 -6.31 -6.08 5.31
CA ASP A 66 -6.54 -6.86 6.52
C ASP A 66 -5.23 -7.42 7.12
N GLU A 67 -5.15 -7.46 8.45
CA GLU A 67 -3.98 -7.92 9.20
C GLU A 67 -3.51 -9.34 8.80
N PRO A 68 -4.40 -10.35 8.61
CA PRO A 68 -3.97 -11.67 8.15
C PRO A 68 -3.32 -11.66 6.76
N THR A 69 -3.79 -10.80 5.85
CA THR A 69 -3.18 -10.65 4.52
C THR A 69 -1.84 -9.95 4.62
N ALA A 70 -1.77 -8.85 5.36
CA ALA A 70 -0.53 -8.09 5.59
C ALA A 70 0.57 -8.95 6.22
N SER A 71 0.23 -9.71 7.27
CA SER A 71 1.15 -10.63 7.94
C SER A 71 1.63 -11.74 7.00
N TRP A 72 0.73 -12.35 6.22
CA TRP A 72 1.11 -13.40 5.27
C TRP A 72 2.10 -12.90 4.21
N VAL A 73 1.85 -11.73 3.60
CA VAL A 73 2.73 -11.22 2.54
C VAL A 73 4.06 -10.72 3.10
N SER A 74 4.06 -10.06 4.26
CA SER A 74 5.29 -9.60 4.92
C SER A 74 6.19 -10.78 5.27
N ASN A 75 5.61 -11.83 5.87
CA ASN A 75 6.35 -13.05 6.19
C ASN A 75 6.83 -13.78 4.92
N THR A 76 6.07 -13.74 3.83
CA THR A 76 6.39 -14.47 2.60
C THR A 76 7.54 -13.80 1.83
N LEU A 77 7.53 -12.47 1.72
CA LEU A 77 8.49 -11.71 0.92
C LEU A 77 9.72 -11.23 1.70
N ASP A 78 9.61 -11.11 3.04
CA ASP A 78 10.66 -10.58 3.90
C ASP A 78 11.09 -9.14 3.55
N VAL A 79 10.13 -8.34 3.06
CA VAL A 79 10.30 -6.91 2.75
C VAL A 79 9.18 -6.10 3.40
N PRO A 80 9.40 -4.82 3.70
CA PRO A 80 8.35 -3.93 4.17
C PRO A 80 7.13 -3.90 3.24
N VAL A 81 5.94 -4.04 3.82
CA VAL A 81 4.65 -3.87 3.13
C VAL A 81 3.99 -2.60 3.63
N ILE A 82 3.83 -1.64 2.72
CA ILE A 82 3.32 -0.31 3.01
C ILE A 82 1.89 -0.21 2.48
N ASP A 83 0.93 -0.09 3.39
CA ASP A 83 -0.42 0.34 3.06
C ASP A 83 -0.40 1.85 2.79
N ASN A 84 -0.93 2.29 1.64
CA ASN A 84 -1.08 3.69 1.34
C ASN A 84 -2.51 4.02 0.90
N TYR A 85 -3.09 5.02 1.56
CA TYR A 85 -4.46 5.45 1.35
C TYR A 85 -4.51 6.72 0.50
N TRP A 86 -5.28 6.67 -0.58
CA TRP A 86 -5.54 7.80 -1.49
C TRP A 86 -6.73 7.50 -2.40
N GLN A 87 -7.11 8.51 -3.18
CA GLN A 87 -8.20 8.45 -4.15
C GLN A 87 -7.82 9.21 -5.43
N THR A 88 -8.61 9.03 -6.49
CA THR A 88 -8.40 9.70 -7.78
C THR A 88 -8.23 11.22 -7.63
N GLU A 89 -9.01 11.84 -6.75
CA GLU A 89 -9.04 13.28 -6.48
C GLU A 89 -7.75 13.80 -5.83
N SER A 90 -7.12 12.97 -5.00
CA SER A 90 -5.84 13.31 -4.37
C SER A 90 -4.64 13.17 -5.32
N GLY A 91 -4.74 12.31 -6.33
CA GLY A 91 -3.68 12.04 -7.31
C GLY A 91 -2.48 11.24 -6.79
N TRP A 92 -2.29 11.16 -5.47
CA TRP A 92 -1.17 10.46 -4.83
C TRP A 92 -1.47 10.16 -3.35
N PRO A 93 -0.70 9.26 -2.67
CA PRO A 93 -0.89 8.89 -1.26
C PRO A 93 -1.18 10.05 -0.29
N SER A 94 -2.37 10.08 0.31
CA SER A 94 -2.72 11.03 1.38
C SER A 94 -2.23 10.57 2.74
N MET A 95 -2.26 9.25 2.99
CA MET A 95 -1.65 8.62 4.16
C MET A 95 -0.77 7.45 3.72
N ALA A 96 0.46 7.40 4.24
CA ALA A 96 1.39 6.29 4.05
C ALA A 96 2.51 6.35 5.09
N ILE A 97 3.45 5.40 5.05
CA ILE A 97 4.79 5.60 5.60
C ILE A 97 5.73 5.94 4.43
N ALA A 98 6.34 7.12 4.48
CA ALA A 98 7.25 7.61 3.45
C ALA A 98 8.63 6.92 3.55
N ARG A 99 8.70 5.65 3.14
CA ARG A 99 9.96 4.88 3.16
C ARG A 99 11.08 5.62 2.43
N GLY A 100 12.25 5.67 3.05
CA GLY A 100 13.40 6.47 2.61
C GLY A 100 13.51 7.85 3.29
N LEU A 101 12.41 8.35 3.85
CA LEU A 101 12.40 9.52 4.75
C LEU A 101 12.03 9.13 6.19
N ASP A 102 11.30 8.02 6.33
CA ASP A 102 10.75 7.55 7.58
C ASP A 102 10.88 6.03 7.72
N ASP A 103 11.61 5.60 8.75
CA ASP A 103 11.92 4.19 9.01
C ASP A 103 11.00 3.55 10.05
N ARG A 104 9.94 4.23 10.49
CA ARG A 104 9.01 3.66 11.48
C ARG A 104 8.40 2.34 10.98
N PRO A 105 8.14 1.40 11.90
CA PRO A 105 7.48 0.15 11.55
C PRO A 105 6.05 0.40 11.09
N THR A 106 5.58 -0.42 10.15
CA THR A 106 4.18 -0.43 9.74
C THR A 106 3.32 -1.02 10.87
N ARG A 107 2.15 -0.43 11.08
CA ARG A 107 1.10 -1.04 11.91
C ARG A 107 0.13 -1.75 10.99
N LEU A 108 -0.04 -3.06 11.19
CA LEU A 108 -0.94 -3.85 10.36
C LEU A 108 -2.38 -3.30 10.44
N GLY A 109 -3.04 -3.15 9.30
CA GLY A 109 -4.37 -2.55 9.19
C GLY A 109 -4.42 -1.03 9.31
N SER A 110 -3.27 -0.34 9.30
CA SER A 110 -3.19 1.12 9.28
C SER A 110 -2.45 1.61 8.04
N PRO A 111 -2.98 2.63 7.33
CA PRO A 111 -2.31 3.25 6.19
C PRO A 111 -1.17 4.20 6.61
N GLY A 112 -0.70 4.13 7.86
CA GLY A 112 0.40 4.98 8.34
C GLY A 112 -0.06 6.36 8.79
N VAL A 113 0.66 7.39 8.34
CA VAL A 113 0.49 8.78 8.79
C VAL A 113 0.21 9.71 7.60
N PRO A 114 -0.28 10.93 7.85
CA PRO A 114 -0.46 11.92 6.79
C PRO A 114 0.84 12.16 6.01
N MET A 115 0.75 12.11 4.69
CA MET A 115 1.87 12.43 3.81
C MET A 115 2.15 13.94 3.81
N TYR A 116 3.39 14.31 3.51
CA TYR A 116 3.84 15.70 3.56
C TYR A 116 2.95 16.63 2.71
N GLY A 117 2.41 17.67 3.33
CA GLY A 117 1.51 18.62 2.68
C GLY A 117 0.02 18.32 2.84
N TYR A 118 -0.36 17.12 3.33
CA TYR A 118 -1.73 16.86 3.76
C TYR A 118 -1.90 17.19 5.25
N ASN A 119 -2.74 18.17 5.54
CA ASN A 119 -3.20 18.43 6.91
C ASN A 119 -4.46 17.60 7.20
N VAL A 120 -4.26 16.31 7.46
CA VAL A 120 -5.34 15.36 7.70
C VAL A 120 -5.89 15.53 9.12
N GLN A 121 -7.21 15.64 9.23
CA GLN A 121 -7.94 15.65 10.50
C GLN A 121 -9.00 14.55 10.51
N LEU A 122 -9.43 14.20 11.72
CA LEU A 122 -10.57 13.31 11.94
C LEU A 122 -11.65 14.12 12.64
N LEU A 123 -12.81 14.30 12.00
CA LEU A 123 -13.93 15.06 12.56
C LEU A 123 -15.08 14.12 12.89
N ASN A 124 -15.78 14.41 13.98
CA ASN A 124 -17.02 13.72 14.30
C ASN A 124 -18.08 14.06 13.24
N GLU A 125 -18.71 13.03 12.65
CA GLU A 125 -19.68 13.20 11.57
C GLU A 125 -20.91 14.04 11.95
N VAL A 126 -21.28 14.06 13.24
CA VAL A 126 -22.48 14.75 13.73
C VAL A 126 -22.15 16.16 14.23
N THR A 127 -21.08 16.30 15.02
CA THR A 127 -20.76 17.59 15.66
C THR A 127 -19.85 18.46 14.81
N GLY A 128 -19.06 17.88 13.90
CA GLY A 128 -18.02 18.57 13.14
C GLY A 128 -16.76 18.88 13.96
N GLU A 129 -16.71 18.48 15.24
CA GLU A 129 -15.58 18.73 16.12
C GLU A 129 -14.46 17.68 15.92
N PRO A 130 -13.19 18.01 16.21
CA PRO A 130 -12.09 17.05 16.15
C PRO A 130 -12.32 15.83 17.05
N CYS A 131 -12.08 14.64 16.50
CA CYS A 131 -12.14 13.38 17.22
C CYS A 131 -10.92 13.20 18.16
N GLY A 132 -11.18 12.57 19.30
CA GLY A 132 -10.15 12.10 20.23
C GLY A 132 -9.49 10.78 19.81
N VAL A 133 -8.51 10.34 20.61
CA VAL A 133 -7.87 9.03 20.42
C VAL A 133 -8.90 7.91 20.62
N ASN A 134 -8.90 6.93 19.70
CA ASN A 134 -9.85 5.81 19.66
C ASN A 134 -11.31 6.19 19.35
N GLU A 135 -11.56 7.39 18.84
CA GLU A 135 -12.87 7.77 18.32
C GLU A 135 -12.96 7.54 16.81
N LYS A 136 -14.15 7.17 16.34
CA LYS A 136 -14.45 7.05 14.91
C LYS A 136 -14.95 8.41 14.41
N GLY A 137 -14.47 8.81 13.23
CA GLY A 137 -14.95 10.01 12.55
C GLY A 137 -14.74 9.94 11.05
N MET A 138 -15.01 11.08 10.41
CA MET A 138 -14.78 11.33 8.99
C MET A 138 -13.37 11.89 8.79
N LEU A 139 -12.62 11.28 7.87
CA LEU A 139 -11.31 11.75 7.48
C LEU A 139 -11.46 12.98 6.58
N VAL A 140 -10.84 14.10 6.96
CA VAL A 140 -10.86 15.34 6.18
C VAL A 140 -9.44 15.86 5.97
N VAL A 141 -9.26 16.70 4.96
CA VAL A 141 -8.00 17.42 4.73
C VAL A 141 -8.29 18.90 4.82
N GLU A 142 -7.68 19.56 5.82
CA GLU A 142 -7.74 21.02 5.93
C GLU A 142 -6.87 21.65 4.83
N GLY A 143 -7.43 22.65 4.17
CA GLY A 143 -6.78 23.32 3.05
C GLY A 143 -5.59 24.21 3.46
N PRO A 144 -4.73 24.57 2.48
CA PRO A 144 -4.81 24.19 1.07
C PRO A 144 -4.40 22.73 0.83
N LEU A 145 -5.00 22.10 -0.18
CA LEU A 145 -4.58 20.77 -0.64
C LEU A 145 -3.15 20.84 -1.22
N PRO A 146 -2.35 19.76 -1.08
CA PRO A 146 -1.01 19.75 -1.62
C PRO A 146 -1.01 19.71 -3.16
N PRO A 147 0.13 20.02 -3.80
CA PRO A 147 0.27 19.94 -5.25
C PRO A 147 -0.09 18.55 -5.80
N GLY A 148 -0.68 18.52 -7.00
CA GLY A 148 -1.05 17.28 -7.68
C GLY A 148 -2.46 16.78 -7.37
N CYS A 149 -3.13 17.31 -6.34
CA CYS A 149 -4.57 17.10 -6.19
C CYS A 149 -5.33 17.72 -7.36
N ILE A 150 -6.43 17.09 -7.76
CA ILE A 150 -7.28 17.61 -8.84
C ILE A 150 -7.82 18.98 -8.42
N GLN A 151 -7.66 19.98 -9.30
CA GLN A 151 -8.31 21.26 -9.12
C GLN A 151 -9.73 21.14 -9.68
N THR A 152 -10.72 21.25 -8.80
CA THR A 152 -12.14 21.38 -9.19
C THR A 152 -12.48 22.83 -9.49
#